data_AF-A0A349K3E0-F1
#
_entry.id   AF-A0A349K3E0-F1
#
_cell.length_a   1.000
_cell.length_b   1.000
_cell.length_c   1.000
_cell.angle_alpha   90.00
_cell.angle_beta   90.00
_cell.angle_gamma   90.00
#
_symmetry.space_group_name_H-M   'P 1'
#
loop_
_entity.id
_entity.type
_entity.pdbx_description
1 polymer ?
#
loop_
_entity_poly.entity_id
_entity_poly.type
_entity_poly.pdbx_seq_one_letter_code
_entity_poly.pdbx_strand_id
1 'polypeptide(L)'
;MRLLQTHRACALLLSSLPLSSAPVISEFMADNNSALYDEDGDSSDWIELFNPDPNAVDLGGYFLTNDPAERAGWEIPTPTILPAGGSVIVFASNKDRSVGELHANFRLGKAAGGYLALVDPDGQTIVQEYADYPEQFEDFSYGLAQTGATSTEILIPENSACTVLVPTSDIGTTWRGLGFDATSWADATTGIGYERSGGYENLFGTDGDVESQTYGTNSTVYIRIPFSLAEREGLTGLTLRMKYDDGFIAYLNGTEVASGNPPTGAPAWNSDAGSDHSDSLAVTFEDTDITQHAALLQNNNILAIHLLNGDTTSSDLLCLPRLEAELVSNPGLGETGYFQQSSPGGANGTDQGLPSGPVTFSVQGRGFVGSLSVALATESPAAQIRYTTNGDVPSASSSLYNSPLSITSSTLLRARSFQTGLAPGTVDEMGYIELNNDAQSFSSDIPVVVMERFSGGPSASNGKSFTFFAFFEPDQRTQRTTLDGPYTLGTRGGWKIRGSSSTGFPKKAYSIEAWNELNRNRNIAPLGL
;
A
#
# COMPACT_ATOMS: atom_id res chain seq x y z
N MET A 1 -49.42 -71.88 -4.15
CA MET A 1 -49.91 -70.71 -3.40
C MET A 1 -48.70 -69.99 -2.81
N ARG A 2 -48.20 -68.92 -3.47
CA ARG A 2 -47.17 -68.01 -2.93
C ARG A 2 -47.70 -66.60 -3.17
N LEU A 3 -47.97 -65.87 -2.08
CA LEU A 3 -48.37 -64.47 -2.10
C LEU A 3 -47.14 -63.63 -1.72
N LEU A 4 -46.82 -62.68 -2.59
CA LEU A 4 -45.83 -61.62 -2.36
C LEU A 4 -46.41 -60.59 -1.39
N GLN A 5 -45.59 -60.10 -0.46
CA GLN A 5 -45.86 -58.91 0.34
C GLN A 5 -44.76 -57.89 0.06
N THR A 6 -45.12 -56.78 -0.58
CA THR A 6 -44.26 -55.64 -0.88
C THR A 6 -44.19 -54.70 0.32
N HIS A 7 -42.99 -54.38 0.81
CA HIS A 7 -42.75 -53.31 1.77
C HIS A 7 -42.28 -52.07 1.00
N ARG A 8 -42.99 -50.94 1.16
CA ARG A 8 -42.56 -49.62 0.68
C ARG A 8 -41.66 -48.99 1.74
N ALA A 9 -40.42 -48.70 1.39
CA ALA A 9 -39.54 -47.84 2.17
C ALA A 9 -39.87 -46.37 1.86
N CYS A 10 -40.08 -45.58 2.91
CA CYS A 10 -40.24 -44.12 2.83
C CYS A 10 -38.89 -43.51 3.23
N ALA A 11 -38.18 -42.87 2.30
CA ALA A 11 -36.93 -42.17 2.57
C ALA A 11 -37.24 -40.75 3.09
N LEU A 12 -36.75 -40.43 4.28
CA LEU A 12 -36.72 -39.06 4.80
C LEU A 12 -35.47 -38.37 4.25
N LEU A 13 -35.65 -37.38 3.38
CA LEU A 13 -34.60 -36.45 2.97
C LEU A 13 -34.44 -35.40 4.08
N LEU A 14 -33.35 -35.48 4.85
CA LEU A 14 -32.86 -34.37 5.67
C LEU A 14 -32.11 -33.41 4.76
N SER A 15 -32.72 -32.26 4.45
CA SER A 15 -32.02 -31.13 3.85
C SER A 15 -31.12 -30.48 4.89
N SER A 16 -29.81 -30.47 4.65
CA SER A 16 -28.86 -29.63 5.40
C SER A 16 -29.19 -28.16 5.14
N LEU A 17 -29.65 -27.44 6.15
CA LEU A 17 -29.68 -25.98 6.11
C LEU A 17 -28.23 -25.48 6.14
N PRO A 18 -27.82 -24.55 5.25
CA PRO A 18 -26.52 -23.91 5.37
C PRO A 18 -26.44 -23.14 6.69
N LEU A 19 -25.31 -23.26 7.39
CA LEU A 19 -25.01 -22.50 8.60
C LEU A 19 -24.67 -21.06 8.15
N SER A 20 -25.44 -20.07 8.58
CA SER A 20 -25.14 -18.65 8.34
C SER A 20 -24.13 -18.17 9.37
N SER A 21 -23.13 -17.40 8.94
CA SER A 21 -22.11 -16.80 9.80
C SER A 21 -22.44 -15.33 10.05
N ALA A 22 -22.39 -14.89 11.30
CA ALA A 22 -22.67 -13.49 11.64
C ALA A 22 -21.52 -12.56 11.19
N PRO A 23 -21.78 -11.29 10.91
CA PRO A 23 -20.72 -10.29 10.68
C PRO A 23 -19.80 -10.18 11.90
N VAL A 24 -18.53 -9.88 11.65
CA VAL A 24 -17.46 -9.83 12.64
C VAL A 24 -16.66 -8.55 12.57
N ILE A 25 -16.07 -8.13 13.67
CA ILE A 25 -14.94 -7.23 13.74
C ILE A 25 -13.69 -8.01 13.34
N SER A 26 -13.26 -7.87 12.08
CA SER A 26 -12.11 -8.58 11.52
C SER A 26 -10.80 -7.96 11.99
N GLU A 27 -10.69 -6.64 11.98
CA GLU A 27 -9.44 -5.92 12.23
C GLU A 27 -9.73 -4.59 12.93
N PHE A 28 -8.84 -4.11 13.78
CA PHE A 28 -8.89 -2.74 14.29
C PHE A 28 -7.50 -2.24 14.62
N MET A 29 -7.34 -0.91 14.66
CA MET A 29 -6.09 -0.26 15.06
C MET A 29 -6.39 0.90 15.99
N ALA A 30 -5.91 0.79 17.24
CA ALA A 30 -6.10 1.82 18.25
C ALA A 30 -4.98 2.87 18.29
N ASP A 31 -3.86 2.63 17.60
CA ASP A 31 -2.74 3.57 17.54
C ASP A 31 -2.27 3.76 16.10
N ASN A 32 -3.02 4.53 15.34
CA ASN A 32 -2.77 4.78 13.92
C ASN A 32 -1.97 6.08 13.74
N ASN A 33 -0.79 5.99 13.14
CA ASN A 33 0.06 7.13 12.80
C ASN A 33 0.21 7.28 11.28
N SER A 34 0.26 6.16 10.55
CA SER A 34 0.48 6.18 9.11
C SER A 34 -0.21 5.09 8.30
N ALA A 35 -0.82 4.09 8.94
CA ALA A 35 -1.42 2.94 8.27
C ALA A 35 -2.65 3.30 7.43
N LEU A 36 -3.60 4.07 7.98
CA LEU A 36 -4.81 4.52 7.29
C LEU A 36 -5.09 5.99 7.59
N TYR A 37 -5.70 6.72 6.68
CA TYR A 37 -6.13 8.10 6.92
C TYR A 37 -7.59 8.22 6.55
N ASP A 38 -8.30 9.02 7.33
CA ASP A 38 -9.66 9.40 7.01
C ASP A 38 -9.71 10.49 5.91
N GLU A 39 -10.90 10.81 5.44
CA GLU A 39 -11.17 11.80 4.37
C GLU A 39 -10.76 13.23 4.76
N ASP A 40 -10.60 13.49 6.06
CA ASP A 40 -10.10 14.76 6.59
C ASP A 40 -8.56 14.81 6.63
N GLY A 41 -7.90 13.68 6.39
CA GLY A 41 -6.45 13.51 6.42
C GLY A 41 -5.89 13.18 7.80
N ASP A 42 -6.73 12.81 8.77
CA ASP A 42 -6.30 12.40 10.11
C ASP A 42 -5.98 10.89 10.15
N SER A 43 -4.95 10.50 10.90
CA SER A 43 -4.66 9.11 11.23
C SER A 43 -5.52 8.66 12.43
N SER A 44 -6.82 8.54 12.21
CA SER A 44 -7.78 8.13 13.23
C SER A 44 -7.70 6.62 13.52
N ASP A 45 -7.98 6.21 14.76
CA ASP A 45 -8.24 4.80 15.09
C ASP A 45 -9.35 4.27 14.18
N TRP A 46 -9.32 2.99 13.84
CA TRP A 46 -10.30 2.41 12.93
C TRP A 46 -10.64 0.97 13.29
N ILE A 47 -11.83 0.57 12.86
CA ILE A 47 -12.45 -0.73 13.08
C ILE A 47 -12.93 -1.21 11.71
N GLU A 48 -12.59 -2.43 11.34
CA GLU A 48 -13.11 -3.12 10.18
C GLU A 48 -14.18 -4.12 10.59
N LEU A 49 -15.33 -4.04 9.91
CA LEU A 49 -16.39 -5.04 9.99
C LEU A 49 -16.38 -5.85 8.71
N PHE A 50 -16.43 -7.17 8.84
CA PHE A 50 -16.36 -8.14 7.75
C PHE A 50 -17.59 -9.04 7.77
N ASN A 51 -18.14 -9.35 6.59
CA ASN A 51 -19.22 -10.30 6.41
C ASN A 51 -18.69 -11.66 5.92
N PRO A 52 -18.58 -12.68 6.80
CA PRO A 52 -18.19 -14.03 6.41
C PRO A 52 -19.30 -14.83 5.73
N ASP A 53 -20.55 -14.33 5.67
CA ASP A 53 -21.68 -15.06 5.10
C ASP A 53 -21.62 -15.02 3.56
N PRO A 54 -22.03 -16.10 2.85
CA PRO A 54 -22.15 -16.10 1.39
C PRO A 54 -23.27 -15.20 0.86
N ASN A 55 -24.06 -14.54 1.72
CA ASN A 55 -25.07 -13.58 1.34
C ASN A 55 -24.76 -12.19 1.93
N ALA A 56 -25.23 -11.14 1.25
CA ALA A 56 -25.12 -9.79 1.78
C ALA A 56 -25.92 -9.60 3.07
N VAL A 57 -25.39 -8.81 4.00
CA VAL A 57 -26.01 -8.44 5.29
C VAL A 57 -26.16 -6.93 5.39
N ASP A 58 -27.27 -6.45 5.97
CA ASP A 58 -27.44 -5.04 6.33
C ASP A 58 -27.06 -4.88 7.81
N LEU A 59 -25.99 -4.12 8.07
CA LEU A 59 -25.54 -3.75 9.41
C LEU A 59 -26.26 -2.52 9.97
N GLY A 60 -27.19 -1.91 9.22
CA GLY A 60 -27.97 -0.80 9.73
C GLY A 60 -28.69 -1.16 11.04
N GLY A 61 -28.51 -0.34 12.07
CA GLY A 61 -29.09 -0.52 13.40
C GLY A 61 -28.28 -1.39 14.36
N TYR A 62 -27.18 -2.01 13.92
CA TYR A 62 -26.22 -2.63 14.85
C TYR A 62 -25.48 -1.55 15.64
N PHE A 63 -24.86 -1.92 16.77
CA PHE A 63 -24.08 -0.99 17.58
C PHE A 63 -22.61 -1.41 17.68
N LEU A 64 -21.73 -0.41 17.67
CA LEU A 64 -20.33 -0.53 18.10
C LEU A 64 -20.14 0.10 19.47
N THR A 65 -19.37 -0.54 20.33
CA THR A 65 -19.07 0.00 21.66
C THR A 65 -17.66 -0.37 22.13
N ASN A 66 -17.02 0.54 22.86
CA ASN A 66 -15.78 0.32 23.60
C ASN A 66 -16.00 0.27 25.12
N ASP A 67 -17.26 0.24 25.59
CA ASP A 67 -17.62 0.13 27.00
C ASP A 67 -18.56 -1.08 27.24
N PRO A 68 -18.12 -2.11 28.00
CA PRO A 68 -18.95 -3.28 28.28
C PRO A 68 -20.22 -2.97 29.08
N ALA A 69 -20.29 -1.80 29.73
CA ALA A 69 -21.48 -1.34 30.44
C ALA A 69 -22.51 -0.65 29.51
N GLU A 70 -22.11 -0.23 28.31
CA GLU A 70 -22.95 0.46 27.32
C GLU A 70 -22.98 -0.32 26.00
N ARG A 71 -23.85 -1.33 25.92
CA ARG A 71 -23.96 -2.20 24.73
C ARG A 71 -24.55 -1.50 23.51
N ALA A 72 -25.44 -0.53 23.71
CA ALA A 72 -26.01 0.29 22.66
C ALA A 72 -25.24 1.62 22.53
N GLY A 73 -23.95 1.51 22.20
CA GLY A 73 -23.04 2.66 22.07
C GLY A 73 -23.33 3.48 20.80
N TRP A 74 -22.50 3.33 19.77
CA TRP A 74 -22.66 4.02 18.49
C TRP A 74 -23.46 3.16 17.50
N GLU A 75 -24.61 3.67 17.05
CA GLU A 75 -25.48 2.97 16.08
C GLU A 75 -24.95 3.12 14.65
N ILE A 76 -24.78 2.00 13.95
CA ILE A 76 -24.39 1.96 12.53
C ILE A 76 -25.59 2.45 11.69
N PRO A 77 -25.41 3.44 10.79
CA PRO A 77 -26.52 4.03 10.05
C PRO A 77 -27.20 3.05 9.09
N THR A 78 -28.53 3.13 8.98
CA THR A 78 -29.31 2.33 8.03
C THR A 78 -29.50 3.05 6.69
N PRO A 79 -29.30 2.37 5.54
CA PRO A 79 -28.73 1.03 5.39
C PRO A 79 -27.19 1.05 5.37
N THR A 80 -26.56 0.00 5.89
CA THR A 80 -25.12 -0.26 5.71
C THR A 80 -24.98 -1.69 5.19
N ILE A 81 -24.99 -1.82 3.86
CA ILE A 81 -24.99 -3.13 3.19
C ILE A 81 -23.56 -3.64 3.02
N LEU A 82 -23.23 -4.76 3.62
CA LEU A 82 -22.01 -5.51 3.38
C LEU A 82 -22.32 -6.67 2.41
N PRO A 83 -21.71 -6.69 1.21
CA PRO A 83 -21.75 -7.86 0.33
C PRO A 83 -21.21 -9.13 1.01
N ALA A 84 -21.44 -10.29 0.39
CA ALA A 84 -20.77 -11.52 0.79
C ALA A 84 -19.25 -11.34 0.69
N GLY A 85 -18.51 -11.67 1.76
CA GLY A 85 -17.06 -11.44 1.83
C GLY A 85 -16.64 -9.96 1.78
N GLY A 86 -17.59 -9.02 1.92
CA GLY A 86 -17.30 -7.59 1.93
C GLY A 86 -16.90 -7.11 3.32
N SER A 87 -16.18 -5.98 3.38
CA SER A 87 -15.90 -5.27 4.62
C SER A 87 -16.27 -3.78 4.55
N VAL A 88 -16.39 -3.14 5.71
CA VAL A 88 -16.55 -1.70 5.86
C VAL A 88 -15.62 -1.20 6.97
N ILE A 89 -15.04 -0.01 6.77
CA ILE A 89 -14.24 0.67 7.79
C ILE A 89 -15.12 1.69 8.52
N VAL A 90 -15.04 1.66 9.85
CA VAL A 90 -15.57 2.67 10.75
C VAL A 90 -14.41 3.26 11.54
N PHE A 91 -14.19 4.57 11.40
CA PHE A 91 -13.16 5.26 12.18
C PHE A 91 -13.63 5.51 13.60
N ALA A 92 -12.93 4.99 14.60
CA ALA A 92 -13.13 5.34 15.99
C ALA A 92 -12.41 6.66 16.31
N SER A 93 -12.92 7.76 15.76
CA SER A 93 -12.26 9.08 15.79
C SER A 93 -12.82 10.05 16.83
N ASN A 94 -13.97 9.72 17.44
CA ASN A 94 -14.81 10.61 18.24
C ASN A 94 -15.47 11.76 17.45
N LYS A 95 -15.56 11.65 16.10
CA LYS A 95 -16.21 12.67 15.25
C LYS A 95 -17.72 12.48 15.13
N ASP A 96 -18.26 11.30 15.43
CA ASP A 96 -19.70 10.96 15.39
C ASP A 96 -20.36 11.31 14.03
N ARG A 97 -19.91 10.64 12.97
CA ARG A 97 -20.34 10.88 11.58
C ARG A 97 -20.96 9.63 10.98
N SER A 98 -22.19 9.76 10.49
CA SER A 98 -23.01 8.67 9.96
C SER A 98 -23.35 8.81 8.47
N VAL A 99 -22.75 9.78 7.78
CA VAL A 99 -22.93 10.02 6.34
C VAL A 99 -21.56 10.18 5.69
N GLY A 100 -21.34 9.48 4.58
CA GLY A 100 -20.03 9.41 3.94
C GLY A 100 -19.14 8.38 4.65
N GLU A 101 -17.90 8.76 4.93
CA GLU A 101 -17.02 7.96 5.78
C GLU A 101 -17.57 7.87 7.20
N LEU A 102 -17.63 6.65 7.74
CA LEU A 102 -18.23 6.40 9.05
C LEU A 102 -17.24 6.72 10.16
N HIS A 103 -17.69 7.50 11.13
CA HIS A 103 -16.93 7.79 12.34
C HIS A 103 -17.75 7.53 13.59
N ALA A 104 -17.29 6.61 14.43
CA ALA A 104 -17.87 6.38 15.74
C ALA A 104 -17.62 7.58 16.68
N ASN A 105 -18.45 7.66 17.72
CA ASN A 105 -18.40 8.69 18.76
C ASN A 105 -17.42 8.36 19.90
N PHE A 106 -16.44 7.49 19.65
CA PHE A 106 -15.43 7.08 20.63
C PHE A 106 -14.07 6.86 19.96
N ARG A 107 -13.03 6.66 20.80
CA ARG A 107 -11.69 6.19 20.42
C ARG A 107 -11.38 4.87 21.10
N LEU A 108 -10.45 4.10 20.55
CA LEU A 108 -10.06 2.81 21.11
C LEU A 108 -9.01 3.00 22.22
N GLY A 109 -9.04 2.11 23.22
CA GLY A 109 -8.00 2.07 24.26
C GLY A 109 -6.69 1.48 23.71
N LYS A 110 -5.55 2.04 24.09
CA LYS A 110 -4.23 1.55 23.67
C LYS A 110 -3.59 0.57 24.66
N ALA A 111 -3.93 0.67 25.93
CA ALA A 111 -3.42 -0.21 26.97
C ALA A 111 -4.11 -1.59 26.90
N ALA A 112 -3.43 -2.61 27.41
CA ALA A 112 -4.05 -3.92 27.65
C ALA A 112 -5.28 -3.77 28.58
N GLY A 113 -6.30 -4.62 28.38
CA GLY A 113 -7.59 -4.44 29.05
C GLY A 113 -8.61 -3.66 28.23
N GLY A 114 -8.34 -3.43 26.94
CA GLY A 114 -9.28 -2.74 26.07
C GLY A 114 -10.51 -3.57 25.75
N TYR A 115 -11.64 -2.89 25.50
CA TYR A 115 -12.91 -3.50 25.14
C TYR A 115 -13.38 -2.98 23.78
N LEU A 116 -13.90 -3.88 22.94
CA LEU A 116 -14.56 -3.53 21.69
C LEU A 116 -15.60 -4.61 21.34
N ALA A 117 -16.84 -4.22 21.01
CA ALA A 117 -17.88 -5.17 20.63
C ALA A 117 -18.77 -4.67 19.49
N LEU A 118 -19.27 -5.63 18.71
CA LEU A 118 -20.38 -5.49 17.78
C LEU A 118 -21.62 -6.08 18.43
N VAL A 119 -22.69 -5.31 18.51
CA VAL A 119 -23.94 -5.66 19.18
C VAL A 119 -25.08 -5.61 18.18
N ASP A 120 -25.98 -6.60 18.28
CA ASP A 120 -27.17 -6.76 17.45
C ASP A 120 -28.13 -5.55 17.60
N PRO A 121 -29.01 -5.27 16.61
CA PRO A 121 -30.00 -4.19 16.72
C PRO A 121 -30.95 -4.27 17.91
N ASP A 122 -31.05 -5.41 18.61
CA ASP A 122 -31.75 -5.50 19.89
C ASP A 122 -31.07 -4.71 21.03
N GLY A 123 -29.83 -4.23 20.82
CA GLY A 123 -29.03 -3.46 21.77
C GLY A 123 -28.54 -4.27 22.97
N GLN A 124 -28.63 -5.59 22.94
CA GLN A 124 -28.35 -6.50 24.06
C GLN A 124 -27.47 -7.68 23.67
N THR A 125 -27.67 -8.26 22.49
CA THR A 125 -26.99 -9.46 22.03
C THR A 125 -25.64 -9.09 21.44
N ILE A 126 -24.56 -9.55 22.07
CA ILE A 126 -23.20 -9.38 21.56
C ILE A 126 -23.02 -10.36 20.40
N VAL A 127 -22.78 -9.82 19.21
CA VAL A 127 -22.49 -10.59 17.99
C VAL A 127 -21.05 -11.09 18.04
N GLN A 128 -20.13 -10.20 18.41
CA GLN A 128 -18.73 -10.51 18.70
C GLN A 128 -18.18 -9.45 19.66
N GLU A 129 -17.23 -9.85 20.51
CA GLU A 129 -16.47 -8.94 21.33
C GLU A 129 -14.99 -9.33 21.43
N TYR A 130 -14.17 -8.31 21.62
CA TYR A 130 -12.83 -8.37 22.19
C TYR A 130 -12.93 -7.82 23.61
N ALA A 131 -13.14 -8.70 24.59
CA ALA A 131 -13.44 -8.28 25.97
C ALA A 131 -12.22 -7.76 26.76
N ASP A 132 -11.02 -8.16 26.35
CA ASP A 132 -9.73 -7.85 26.98
C ASP A 132 -8.64 -7.93 25.91
N TYR A 133 -8.71 -7.04 24.91
CA TYR A 133 -7.69 -7.04 23.86
C TYR A 133 -6.35 -6.53 24.42
N PRO A 134 -5.22 -7.05 23.90
CA PRO A 134 -3.91 -6.76 24.46
C PRO A 134 -3.45 -5.34 24.15
N GLU A 135 -2.31 -4.93 24.69
CA GLU A 135 -1.71 -3.62 24.40
C GLU A 135 -1.54 -3.41 22.89
N GLN A 136 -1.82 -2.19 22.43
CA GLN A 136 -1.79 -1.80 21.02
C GLN A 136 -0.52 -1.01 20.75
N PHE A 137 0.04 -1.20 19.55
CA PHE A 137 1.30 -0.59 19.16
C PHE A 137 1.09 0.30 17.93
N GLU A 138 1.86 1.39 17.84
CA GLU A 138 1.78 2.33 16.72
C GLU A 138 1.90 1.60 15.37
N ASP A 139 0.90 1.79 14.50
CA ASP A 139 0.76 1.20 13.17
C ASP A 139 0.71 -0.35 13.13
N PHE A 140 0.38 -0.99 14.25
CA PHE A 140 0.01 -2.40 14.29
C PHE A 140 -1.49 -2.52 14.56
N SER A 141 -2.19 -3.23 13.67
CA SER A 141 -3.57 -3.63 13.91
C SER A 141 -3.63 -4.93 14.71
N TYR A 142 -4.81 -5.18 15.28
CA TYR A 142 -5.14 -6.41 15.99
C TYR A 142 -6.49 -6.91 15.48
N GLY A 143 -6.64 -8.23 15.37
CA GLY A 143 -7.88 -8.78 14.86
C GLY A 143 -7.80 -10.27 14.54
N LEU A 144 -8.82 -10.79 13.88
CA LEU A 144 -8.90 -12.17 13.43
C LEU A 144 -7.97 -12.39 12.25
N ALA A 145 -7.17 -13.46 12.29
CA ALA A 145 -6.50 -13.93 11.10
C ALA A 145 -7.56 -14.25 10.03
N GLN A 146 -7.29 -13.84 8.79
CA GLN A 146 -8.13 -14.14 7.64
C GLN A 146 -7.27 -14.83 6.61
N THR A 147 -7.19 -16.15 6.74
CA THR A 147 -6.56 -17.00 5.74
C THR A 147 -7.64 -17.57 4.85
N GLY A 148 -7.93 -16.90 3.74
CA GLY A 148 -8.64 -17.58 2.66
C GLY A 148 -7.67 -18.45 1.87
N ALA A 149 -8.20 -19.39 1.08
CA ALA A 149 -7.37 -20.00 0.06
C ALA A 149 -7.10 -18.93 -1.01
N THR A 150 -5.90 -18.36 -1.01
CA THR A 150 -5.43 -17.52 -2.12
C THR A 150 -5.27 -18.42 -3.33
N SER A 151 -6.05 -18.15 -4.37
CA SER A 151 -5.88 -18.74 -5.68
C SER A 151 -5.51 -17.65 -6.67
N THR A 152 -4.48 -17.90 -7.48
CA THR A 152 -4.19 -17.08 -8.65
C THR A 152 -4.98 -17.63 -9.83
N GLU A 153 -5.90 -16.83 -10.37
CA GLU A 153 -6.53 -17.10 -11.66
C GLU A 153 -5.75 -16.36 -12.75
N ILE A 154 -5.27 -17.11 -13.75
CA ILE A 154 -4.61 -16.53 -14.92
C ILE A 154 -5.71 -16.14 -15.92
N LEU A 155 -6.06 -14.86 -15.93
CA LEU A 155 -7.11 -14.29 -16.79
C LEU A 155 -6.66 -14.20 -18.26
N ILE A 156 -5.39 -13.86 -18.47
CA ILE A 156 -4.74 -13.86 -19.79
C ILE A 156 -3.45 -14.67 -19.65
N PRO A 157 -3.41 -15.95 -20.09
CA PRO A 157 -2.18 -16.70 -20.18
C PRO A 157 -1.29 -16.25 -21.37
N GLU A 158 -0.02 -16.65 -21.36
CA GLU A 158 0.83 -16.58 -22.57
C GLU A 158 0.16 -17.37 -23.72
N ASN A 159 0.34 -16.91 -24.97
CA ASN A 159 -0.33 -17.45 -26.17
C ASN A 159 -1.87 -17.31 -26.16
N SER A 160 -2.42 -16.31 -25.48
CA SER A 160 -3.85 -15.99 -25.54
C SER A 160 -4.24 -15.54 -26.93
N ALA A 161 -5.44 -15.94 -27.39
CA ALA A 161 -5.99 -15.45 -28.65
C ALA A 161 -6.13 -13.91 -28.62
N CYS A 162 -5.70 -13.25 -29.68
CA CYS A 162 -5.79 -11.81 -29.82
C CYS A 162 -6.03 -11.40 -31.27
N THR A 163 -6.39 -10.14 -31.48
CA THR A 163 -6.42 -9.51 -32.80
C THR A 163 -5.41 -8.39 -32.87
N VAL A 164 -4.70 -8.27 -33.99
CA VAL A 164 -3.61 -7.31 -34.20
C VAL A 164 -3.82 -6.43 -35.43
N LEU A 165 -3.40 -5.17 -35.31
CA LEU A 165 -3.36 -4.20 -36.40
C LEU A 165 -2.07 -3.39 -36.32
N VAL A 166 -1.28 -3.37 -37.39
CA VAL A 166 -0.28 -2.32 -37.61
C VAL A 166 -0.99 -1.16 -38.32
N PRO A 167 -1.24 -0.03 -37.64
CA PRO A 167 -2.03 1.05 -38.22
C PRO A 167 -1.27 1.74 -39.36
N THR A 168 -1.98 2.15 -40.41
CA THR A 168 -1.45 2.97 -41.52
C THR A 168 -1.97 4.41 -41.51
N SER A 169 -2.91 4.70 -40.59
CA SER A 169 -3.43 6.03 -40.31
C SER A 169 -4.03 6.06 -38.89
N ASP A 170 -4.37 7.24 -38.41
CA ASP A 170 -5.10 7.41 -37.15
C ASP A 170 -6.52 6.81 -37.25
N ILE A 171 -6.84 5.89 -36.35
CA ILE A 171 -8.18 5.27 -36.20
C ILE A 171 -8.89 5.73 -34.92
N GLY A 172 -8.33 6.71 -34.21
CA GLY A 172 -8.81 7.20 -32.93
C GLY A 172 -8.51 6.25 -31.78
N THR A 173 -9.25 6.40 -30.67
CA THR A 173 -9.00 5.68 -29.40
C THR A 173 -10.05 4.63 -29.07
N THR A 174 -11.11 4.52 -29.88
CA THR A 174 -12.24 3.61 -29.61
C THR A 174 -11.83 2.13 -29.59
N TRP A 175 -10.78 1.77 -30.33
CA TRP A 175 -10.17 0.43 -30.34
C TRP A 175 -9.63 -0.02 -28.98
N ARG A 176 -9.58 0.83 -27.97
CA ARG A 176 -9.18 0.46 -26.60
C ARG A 176 -10.33 -0.17 -25.82
N GLY A 177 -11.57 0.08 -26.22
CA GLY A 177 -12.78 -0.30 -25.48
C GLY A 177 -13.41 -1.62 -25.92
N LEU A 178 -14.28 -2.17 -25.06
CA LEU A 178 -14.95 -3.46 -25.29
C LEU A 178 -15.83 -3.46 -26.55
N GLY A 179 -16.50 -2.35 -26.84
CA GLY A 179 -17.47 -2.24 -27.94
C GLY A 179 -16.90 -2.05 -29.35
N PHE A 180 -15.59 -2.08 -29.53
CA PHE A 180 -14.95 -1.90 -30.85
C PHE A 180 -14.99 -3.19 -31.67
N ASP A 181 -15.40 -3.07 -32.93
CA ASP A 181 -15.41 -4.16 -33.90
C ASP A 181 -14.02 -4.32 -34.54
N ALA A 182 -13.31 -5.36 -34.12
CA ALA A 182 -11.98 -5.72 -34.63
C ALA A 182 -12.01 -6.86 -35.66
N THR A 183 -13.17 -7.18 -36.25
CA THR A 183 -13.30 -8.32 -37.19
C THR A 183 -12.44 -8.19 -38.46
N SER A 184 -11.95 -6.99 -38.78
CA SER A 184 -11.03 -6.74 -39.90
C SER A 184 -9.55 -6.83 -39.53
N TRP A 185 -9.23 -7.00 -38.25
CA TRP A 185 -7.86 -7.15 -37.76
C TRP A 185 -7.40 -8.58 -37.95
N ALA A 186 -6.08 -8.80 -38.00
CA ALA A 186 -5.55 -10.15 -38.13
C ALA A 186 -5.68 -10.90 -36.80
N ASP A 187 -6.13 -12.15 -36.84
CA ASP A 187 -6.10 -13.04 -35.68
C ASP A 187 -4.67 -13.51 -35.41
N ALA A 188 -4.29 -13.59 -34.15
CA ALA A 188 -3.01 -14.10 -33.69
C ALA A 188 -3.12 -14.69 -32.28
N THR A 189 -1.99 -15.12 -31.72
CA THR A 189 -1.85 -15.37 -30.28
C THR A 189 -0.77 -14.47 -29.71
N THR A 190 -0.89 -14.10 -28.42
CA THR A 190 0.05 -13.19 -27.75
C THR A 190 1.49 -13.69 -27.81
N GLY A 191 2.45 -12.75 -27.83
CA GLY A 191 3.78 -12.98 -28.39
C GLY A 191 3.89 -12.27 -29.73
N ILE A 192 3.52 -10.99 -29.76
CA ILE A 192 3.45 -10.17 -30.98
C ILE A 192 4.77 -9.40 -31.11
N GLY A 193 5.44 -9.51 -32.25
CA GLY A 193 6.79 -8.97 -32.36
C GLY A 193 7.54 -9.39 -33.60
N TYR A 194 8.85 -9.16 -33.59
CA TYR A 194 9.81 -9.72 -34.53
C TYR A 194 11.23 -9.65 -33.95
N GLU A 195 12.17 -10.39 -34.52
CA GLU A 195 13.57 -10.44 -34.08
C GLU A 195 14.48 -10.70 -35.29
N ARG A 196 15.52 -9.89 -35.48
CA ARG A 196 16.44 -9.91 -36.64
C ARG A 196 17.90 -10.26 -36.28
N SER A 197 18.26 -10.14 -35.00
CA SER A 197 19.56 -10.38 -34.39
C SER A 197 19.62 -11.70 -33.61
N GLY A 198 18.46 -12.22 -33.21
CA GLY A 198 18.21 -13.49 -32.54
C GLY A 198 18.09 -13.38 -31.02
N GLY A 199 17.13 -14.08 -30.40
CA GLY A 199 16.92 -14.02 -28.94
C GLY A 199 15.48 -14.28 -28.48
N TYR A 200 14.48 -13.91 -29.29
CA TYR A 200 13.05 -13.93 -28.90
C TYR A 200 12.18 -14.87 -29.73
N GLU A 201 12.72 -15.55 -30.73
CA GLU A 201 11.93 -16.25 -31.75
C GLU A 201 11.04 -17.37 -31.16
N ASN A 202 11.41 -17.88 -29.99
CA ASN A 202 10.63 -18.88 -29.25
C ASN A 202 9.47 -18.30 -28.43
N LEU A 203 9.36 -16.97 -28.32
CA LEU A 203 8.31 -16.27 -27.58
C LEU A 203 7.16 -15.81 -28.48
N PHE A 204 7.30 -15.89 -29.80
CA PHE A 204 6.25 -15.47 -30.72
C PHE A 204 5.08 -16.45 -30.75
N GLY A 205 3.88 -15.88 -30.65
CA GLY A 205 2.65 -16.64 -30.81
C GLY A 205 2.44 -17.08 -32.25
N THR A 206 1.50 -18.00 -32.45
CA THR A 206 0.94 -18.29 -33.78
C THR A 206 0.47 -16.99 -34.43
N ASP A 207 0.94 -16.74 -35.65
CA ASP A 207 0.68 -15.52 -36.44
C ASP A 207 1.05 -14.21 -35.72
N GLY A 208 1.97 -14.27 -34.74
CA GLY A 208 2.43 -13.12 -33.96
C GLY A 208 3.59 -12.33 -34.58
N ASP A 209 4.22 -12.85 -35.63
CA ASP A 209 5.29 -12.18 -36.36
C ASP A 209 4.72 -11.04 -37.22
N VAL A 210 5.13 -9.81 -36.92
CA VAL A 210 4.67 -8.59 -37.59
C VAL A 210 5.78 -7.88 -38.38
N GLU A 211 6.96 -8.50 -38.56
CA GLU A 211 8.14 -7.86 -39.19
C GLU A 211 7.77 -7.22 -40.53
N SER A 212 7.04 -7.96 -41.37
CA SER A 212 6.71 -7.53 -42.73
C SER A 212 5.78 -6.30 -42.79
N GLN A 213 5.11 -5.99 -41.69
CA GLN A 213 4.17 -4.89 -41.55
C GLN A 213 4.77 -3.71 -40.78
N THR A 214 5.66 -3.95 -39.83
CA THR A 214 6.25 -2.92 -38.95
C THR A 214 7.58 -2.39 -39.48
N TYR A 215 8.52 -3.27 -39.87
CA TYR A 215 9.88 -2.87 -40.20
C TYR A 215 9.92 -1.95 -41.43
N GLY A 216 10.60 -0.82 -41.29
CA GLY A 216 10.68 0.27 -42.26
C GLY A 216 9.36 1.02 -42.50
N THR A 217 8.30 0.74 -41.72
CA THR A 217 6.94 1.20 -42.00
C THR A 217 6.30 1.93 -40.81
N ASN A 218 6.14 1.26 -39.67
CA ASN A 218 5.53 1.83 -38.47
C ASN A 218 6.04 1.11 -37.21
N SER A 219 6.36 1.88 -36.17
CA SER A 219 6.84 1.41 -34.87
C SER A 219 5.71 0.98 -33.92
N THR A 220 4.45 1.07 -34.34
CA THR A 220 3.29 0.76 -33.50
C THR A 220 2.57 -0.50 -33.94
N VAL A 221 2.12 -1.29 -32.96
CA VAL A 221 1.12 -2.36 -33.16
C VAL A 221 -0.01 -2.20 -32.15
N TYR A 222 -1.26 -2.25 -32.62
CA TYR A 222 -2.43 -2.33 -31.75
C TYR A 222 -2.83 -3.78 -31.58
N ILE A 223 -3.04 -4.18 -30.32
CA ILE A 223 -3.36 -5.56 -29.94
C ILE A 223 -4.62 -5.52 -29.07
N ARG A 224 -5.54 -6.45 -29.28
CA ARG A 224 -6.76 -6.60 -28.47
C ARG A 224 -6.91 -8.05 -28.01
N ILE A 225 -7.01 -8.26 -26.71
CA ILE A 225 -7.02 -9.59 -26.07
C ILE A 225 -8.32 -9.72 -25.27
N PRO A 226 -9.31 -10.48 -25.75
CA PRO A 226 -10.54 -10.73 -25.00
C PRO A 226 -10.30 -11.73 -23.88
N PHE A 227 -10.90 -11.48 -22.72
CA PHE A 227 -10.92 -12.42 -21.61
C PHE A 227 -12.21 -12.31 -20.81
N SER A 228 -12.55 -13.37 -20.08
CA SER A 228 -13.73 -13.43 -19.22
C SER A 228 -13.32 -13.58 -17.76
N LEU A 229 -14.11 -13.01 -16.86
CA LEU A 229 -13.99 -13.21 -15.42
C LEU A 229 -15.38 -13.50 -14.85
N ALA A 230 -15.63 -14.74 -14.47
CA ALA A 230 -16.96 -15.19 -14.06
C ALA A 230 -17.29 -14.78 -12.61
N GLU A 231 -16.30 -14.76 -11.73
CA GLU A 231 -16.43 -14.44 -10.31
C GLU A 231 -15.46 -13.29 -9.97
N ARG A 232 -15.97 -12.25 -9.31
CA ARG A 232 -15.17 -11.09 -8.88
C ARG A 232 -15.13 -10.97 -7.36
N GLU A 233 -15.89 -11.82 -6.67
CA GLU A 233 -15.91 -11.85 -5.21
C GLU A 233 -14.56 -12.35 -4.70
N GLY A 234 -14.01 -11.66 -3.71
CA GLY A 234 -12.69 -11.98 -3.16
C GLY A 234 -11.50 -11.60 -4.04
N LEU A 235 -11.67 -10.86 -5.15
CA LEU A 235 -10.51 -10.33 -5.90
C LEU A 235 -9.75 -9.33 -5.03
N THR A 236 -8.55 -9.69 -4.60
CA THR A 236 -7.67 -8.87 -3.74
C THR A 236 -6.47 -8.32 -4.48
N GLY A 237 -6.14 -8.88 -5.64
CA GLY A 237 -5.00 -8.45 -6.44
C GLY A 237 -5.28 -8.59 -7.93
N LEU A 238 -4.74 -7.66 -8.72
CA LEU A 238 -4.73 -7.72 -10.18
C LEU A 238 -3.35 -7.28 -10.69
N THR A 239 -2.62 -8.19 -11.33
CA THR A 239 -1.25 -7.93 -11.80
C THR A 239 -1.16 -8.13 -13.30
N LEU A 240 -0.75 -7.08 -14.02
CA LEU A 240 -0.33 -7.18 -15.40
C LEU A 240 1.17 -7.48 -15.42
N ARG A 241 1.54 -8.60 -16.02
CA ARG A 241 2.93 -8.99 -16.25
C ARG A 241 3.26 -8.84 -17.72
N MET A 242 4.36 -8.17 -18.03
CA MET A 242 4.74 -7.88 -19.41
C MET A 242 6.15 -8.36 -19.70
N LYS A 243 6.31 -9.12 -20.77
CA LYS A 243 7.55 -9.18 -21.55
C LYS A 243 7.35 -8.28 -22.75
N TYR A 244 8.20 -7.27 -22.91
CA TYR A 244 8.02 -6.29 -23.97
C TYR A 244 9.33 -5.72 -24.47
N ASP A 245 9.29 -5.21 -25.70
CA ASP A 245 10.39 -4.52 -26.36
C ASP A 245 9.78 -3.62 -27.45
N ASP A 246 9.93 -2.30 -27.46
CA ASP A 246 10.67 -1.46 -26.50
C ASP A 246 9.75 -0.85 -25.43
N GLY A 247 8.46 -0.71 -25.75
CA GLY A 247 7.49 -0.05 -24.89
C GLY A 247 6.06 -0.49 -25.16
N PHE A 248 5.17 -0.19 -24.21
CA PHE A 248 3.76 -0.46 -24.36
C PHE A 248 2.90 0.53 -23.56
N ILE A 249 1.64 0.67 -23.96
CA ILE A 249 0.58 1.25 -23.13
C ILE A 249 -0.59 0.28 -23.12
N ALA A 250 -0.99 -0.18 -21.93
CA ALA A 250 -2.07 -1.13 -21.73
C ALA A 250 -3.35 -0.43 -21.26
N TYR A 251 -4.47 -0.84 -21.85
CA TYR A 251 -5.81 -0.32 -21.56
C TYR A 251 -6.74 -1.47 -21.17
N LEU A 252 -7.39 -1.37 -20.02
CA LEU A 252 -8.45 -2.27 -19.59
C LEU A 252 -9.80 -1.62 -19.89
N ASN A 253 -10.60 -2.23 -20.76
CA ASN A 253 -11.93 -1.75 -21.14
C ASN A 253 -11.96 -0.26 -21.57
N GLY A 254 -10.89 0.22 -22.19
CA GLY A 254 -10.75 1.59 -22.69
C GLY A 254 -10.01 2.56 -21.77
N THR A 255 -9.72 2.18 -20.52
CA THR A 255 -8.98 3.02 -19.56
C THR A 255 -7.53 2.54 -19.48
N GLU A 256 -6.57 3.46 -19.51
CA GLU A 256 -5.15 3.15 -19.34
C GLU A 256 -4.90 2.62 -17.92
N VAL A 257 -4.16 1.51 -17.81
CA VAL A 257 -3.88 0.85 -16.52
C VAL A 257 -2.40 0.63 -16.26
N ALA A 258 -1.55 0.60 -17.30
CA ALA A 258 -0.11 0.42 -17.17
C ALA A 258 0.62 0.87 -18.45
N SER A 259 1.90 1.20 -18.33
CA SER A 259 2.78 1.48 -19.47
C SER A 259 4.23 1.22 -19.12
N GLY A 260 5.01 0.74 -20.10
CA GLY A 260 6.47 0.71 -20.07
C GLY A 260 7.01 1.55 -21.22
N ASN A 261 7.98 2.43 -20.96
CA ASN A 261 8.58 3.33 -21.97
C ASN A 261 7.57 4.04 -22.91
N PRO A 262 6.50 4.70 -22.42
CA PRO A 262 5.58 5.44 -23.29
C PRO A 262 6.28 6.63 -23.98
N PRO A 263 5.78 7.10 -25.15
CA PRO A 263 6.33 8.27 -25.82
C PRO A 263 6.26 9.52 -24.95
N THR A 264 7.13 10.49 -25.22
CA THR A 264 7.01 11.81 -24.59
C THR A 264 5.77 12.54 -25.11
N GLY A 265 4.75 12.67 -24.26
CA GLY A 265 3.50 13.34 -24.59
C GLY A 265 2.36 12.35 -24.88
N ALA A 266 1.30 12.82 -25.54
CA ALA A 266 0.16 11.97 -25.87
C ALA A 266 0.55 10.96 -26.98
N PRO A 267 0.24 9.66 -26.82
CA PRO A 267 0.58 8.65 -27.82
C PRO A 267 -0.21 8.86 -29.12
N ALA A 268 0.50 8.84 -30.25
CA ALA A 268 -0.05 8.86 -31.59
C ALA A 268 0.02 7.46 -32.21
N TRP A 269 -0.74 7.22 -33.28
CA TRP A 269 -0.82 5.92 -33.95
C TRP A 269 0.49 5.41 -34.58
N ASN A 270 1.49 6.28 -34.66
CA ASN A 270 2.84 5.99 -35.17
C ASN A 270 3.92 6.48 -34.20
N SER A 271 3.62 6.49 -32.91
CA SER A 271 4.62 6.82 -31.88
C SER A 271 5.66 5.71 -31.75
N ASP A 272 6.89 6.14 -31.50
CA ASP A 272 7.99 5.31 -31.04
C ASP A 272 7.95 5.18 -29.51
N ALA A 273 8.68 4.20 -28.95
CA ALA A 273 8.90 4.08 -27.52
C ALA A 273 9.70 5.29 -26.99
N GLY A 274 9.47 5.68 -25.74
CA GLY A 274 10.14 6.82 -25.11
C GLY A 274 11.58 6.53 -24.68
N SER A 275 11.95 5.26 -24.58
CA SER A 275 13.27 4.77 -24.16
C SER A 275 13.45 3.32 -24.64
N ASP A 276 14.71 2.89 -24.69
CA ASP A 276 15.16 1.54 -25.02
C ASP A 276 14.85 0.55 -23.87
N HIS A 277 14.49 -0.69 -24.21
CA HIS A 277 14.32 -1.79 -23.27
C HIS A 277 15.18 -3.00 -23.65
N SER A 278 16.33 -3.14 -22.96
CA SER A 278 17.33 -4.15 -23.32
C SER A 278 16.79 -5.58 -23.42
N ASP A 279 17.37 -6.37 -24.32
CA ASP A 279 17.01 -7.75 -24.63
C ASP A 279 16.92 -8.68 -23.41
N SER A 280 17.86 -8.48 -22.48
CA SER A 280 17.92 -9.28 -21.25
C SER A 280 16.72 -9.05 -20.33
N LEU A 281 16.11 -7.87 -20.39
CA LEU A 281 14.91 -7.52 -19.65
C LEU A 281 13.65 -7.87 -20.46
N ALA A 282 13.67 -7.70 -21.79
CA ALA A 282 12.54 -7.98 -22.68
C ALA A 282 11.96 -9.39 -22.52
N VAL A 283 12.79 -10.39 -22.22
CA VAL A 283 12.38 -11.80 -22.04
C VAL A 283 11.95 -12.15 -20.60
N THR A 284 12.07 -11.22 -19.67
CA THR A 284 11.68 -11.38 -18.26
C THR A 284 10.37 -10.67 -18.01
N PHE A 285 9.47 -11.28 -17.23
CA PHE A 285 8.24 -10.59 -16.85
C PHE A 285 8.54 -9.42 -15.91
N GLU A 286 8.11 -8.23 -16.32
CA GLU A 286 7.96 -7.08 -15.43
C GLU A 286 6.53 -7.04 -14.89
N ASP A 287 6.39 -7.02 -13.57
CA ASP A 287 5.10 -7.01 -12.90
C ASP A 287 4.65 -5.57 -12.62
N THR A 288 3.43 -5.24 -13.02
CA THR A 288 2.74 -3.99 -12.64
C THR A 288 1.47 -4.34 -11.87
N ASP A 289 1.40 -3.87 -10.63
CA ASP A 289 0.16 -3.93 -9.84
C ASP A 289 -0.85 -2.92 -10.41
N ILE A 290 -1.99 -3.45 -10.85
CA ILE A 290 -3.12 -2.69 -11.40
C ILE A 290 -4.39 -2.92 -10.58
N THR A 291 -4.26 -3.35 -9.33
CA THR A 291 -5.39 -3.64 -8.42
C THR A 291 -6.33 -2.45 -8.25
N GLN A 292 -5.81 -1.21 -8.26
CA GLN A 292 -6.63 0.01 -8.23
C GLN A 292 -7.62 0.13 -9.42
N HIS A 293 -7.42 -0.64 -10.50
CA HIS A 293 -8.26 -0.66 -11.68
C HIS A 293 -9.28 -1.82 -11.68
N ALA A 294 -9.35 -2.64 -10.64
CA ALA A 294 -10.24 -3.80 -10.55
C ALA A 294 -11.73 -3.44 -10.76
N ALA A 295 -12.16 -2.23 -10.38
CA ALA A 295 -13.52 -1.74 -10.61
C ALA A 295 -13.91 -1.64 -12.10
N LEU A 296 -12.95 -1.65 -13.02
CA LEU A 296 -13.21 -1.65 -14.47
C LEU A 296 -13.62 -3.03 -15.01
N LEU A 297 -13.36 -4.10 -14.25
CA LEU A 297 -13.63 -5.48 -14.67
C LEU A 297 -15.13 -5.76 -14.74
N GLN A 298 -15.54 -6.37 -15.85
CA GLN A 298 -16.88 -6.86 -16.13
C GLN A 298 -16.81 -8.38 -16.34
N ASN A 299 -17.94 -9.02 -16.67
CA ASN A 299 -17.93 -10.45 -17.00
C ASN A 299 -17.12 -10.75 -18.28
N ASN A 300 -17.18 -9.83 -19.25
CA ASN A 300 -16.39 -9.86 -20.48
C ASN A 300 -15.53 -8.60 -20.53
N ASN A 301 -14.24 -8.76 -20.85
CA ASN A 301 -13.27 -7.69 -20.82
C ASN A 301 -12.41 -7.69 -22.08
N ILE A 302 -11.77 -6.55 -22.34
CA ILE A 302 -10.70 -6.42 -23.31
C ILE A 302 -9.47 -5.83 -22.63
N LEU A 303 -8.32 -6.49 -22.78
CA LEU A 303 -7.02 -5.85 -22.61
C LEU A 303 -6.55 -5.41 -23.99
N ALA A 304 -6.50 -4.10 -24.20
CA ALA A 304 -5.97 -3.51 -25.43
C ALA A 304 -4.57 -2.97 -25.16
N ILE A 305 -3.63 -3.21 -26.07
CA ILE A 305 -2.23 -2.80 -25.91
C ILE A 305 -1.80 -2.00 -27.14
N HIS A 306 -1.20 -0.84 -26.89
CA HIS A 306 -0.46 -0.06 -27.87
C HIS A 306 1.01 -0.42 -27.69
N LEU A 307 1.49 -1.34 -28.51
CA LEU A 307 2.90 -1.75 -28.54
C LEU A 307 3.71 -0.72 -29.34
N LEU A 308 4.89 -0.38 -28.83
CA LEU A 308 5.78 0.66 -29.31
C LEU A 308 7.18 0.09 -29.50
N ASN A 309 7.72 0.24 -30.70
CA ASN A 309 9.11 -0.02 -31.03
C ASN A 309 9.94 1.26 -30.85
N GLY A 310 11.23 1.17 -30.57
CA GLY A 310 12.13 2.30 -30.41
C GLY A 310 12.28 3.15 -31.68
N ASP A 311 12.23 2.52 -32.86
CA ASP A 311 12.03 3.17 -34.14
C ASP A 311 11.58 2.19 -35.24
N THR A 312 11.25 2.70 -36.42
CA THR A 312 10.76 1.88 -37.55
C THR A 312 11.79 0.87 -38.08
N THR A 313 13.07 1.01 -37.73
CA THR A 313 14.18 0.17 -38.20
C THR A 313 14.86 -0.61 -37.08
N SER A 314 14.26 -0.65 -35.89
CA SER A 314 14.73 -1.48 -34.79
C SER A 314 14.86 -2.95 -35.22
N SER A 315 15.77 -3.67 -34.56
CA SER A 315 16.01 -5.09 -34.84
C SER A 315 14.89 -5.99 -34.31
N ASP A 316 14.14 -5.49 -33.35
CA ASP A 316 13.32 -6.27 -32.45
C ASP A 316 12.06 -5.52 -32.02
N LEU A 317 11.08 -6.32 -31.60
CA LEU A 317 9.82 -5.88 -31.01
C LEU A 317 9.22 -7.07 -30.27
N LEU A 318 8.65 -6.86 -29.09
CA LEU A 318 7.98 -7.93 -28.34
C LEU A 318 6.81 -7.39 -27.53
N CYS A 319 5.71 -8.14 -27.52
CA CYS A 319 4.59 -7.96 -26.61
C CYS A 319 4.01 -9.32 -26.23
N LEU A 320 4.29 -9.74 -25.01
CA LEU A 320 3.75 -10.95 -24.41
C LEU A 320 3.20 -10.64 -23.01
N PRO A 321 1.92 -10.23 -22.92
CA PRO A 321 1.24 -9.98 -21.66
C PRO A 321 0.81 -11.28 -20.98
N ARG A 322 0.74 -11.22 -19.65
CA ARG A 322 0.00 -12.15 -18.79
C ARG A 322 -0.77 -11.34 -17.75
N LEU A 323 -2.04 -11.66 -17.55
CA LEU A 323 -2.89 -11.00 -16.56
C LEU A 323 -3.32 -12.01 -15.52
N GLU A 324 -3.09 -11.68 -14.25
CA GLU A 324 -3.42 -12.54 -13.12
C GLU A 324 -4.32 -11.79 -12.15
N ALA A 325 -5.35 -12.48 -11.66
CA ALA A 325 -6.13 -12.06 -10.50
C ALA A 325 -5.77 -12.94 -9.31
N GLU A 326 -5.52 -12.31 -8.17
CA GLU A 326 -5.50 -12.99 -6.88
C GLU A 326 -6.90 -12.94 -6.31
N LEU A 327 -7.46 -14.14 -6.07
CA LEU A 327 -8.74 -14.30 -5.40
C LEU A 327 -8.52 -14.93 -4.05
N VAL A 328 -9.20 -14.41 -3.05
CA VAL A 328 -9.32 -14.99 -1.73
C VAL A 328 -10.72 -15.59 -1.64
N SER A 329 -10.79 -16.91 -1.71
CA SER A 329 -12.03 -17.62 -1.39
C SER A 329 -12.08 -17.86 0.13
N ASN A 330 -13.23 -17.54 0.74
CA ASN A 330 -13.61 -17.90 2.10
C ASN A 330 -12.46 -17.69 3.12
N PRO A 331 -12.22 -16.45 3.62
CA PRO A 331 -11.26 -16.27 4.70
C PRO A 331 -11.77 -17.05 5.91
N GLY A 332 -11.20 -18.24 6.12
CA GLY A 332 -11.41 -18.95 7.35
C GLY A 332 -10.94 -18.01 8.44
N LEU A 333 -11.88 -17.53 9.27
CA LEU A 333 -11.56 -16.75 10.45
C LEU A 333 -10.69 -17.64 11.34
N GLY A 334 -9.44 -17.23 11.51
CA GLY A 334 -8.47 -17.87 12.37
C GLY A 334 -8.45 -17.23 13.76
N GLU A 335 -7.40 -17.54 14.51
CA GLU A 335 -7.16 -16.96 15.83
C GLU A 335 -6.86 -15.45 15.73
N THR A 336 -7.08 -14.75 16.84
CA THR A 336 -6.71 -13.33 16.94
C THR A 336 -5.20 -13.14 17.01
N GLY A 337 -4.68 -12.10 16.36
CA GLY A 337 -3.26 -11.79 16.33
C GLY A 337 -2.96 -10.33 15.98
N TYR A 338 -1.67 -10.00 15.98
CA TYR A 338 -1.17 -8.70 15.54
C TYR A 338 -0.82 -8.72 14.05
N PHE A 339 -1.13 -7.64 13.35
CA PHE A 339 -0.72 -7.43 11.97
C PHE A 339 0.13 -6.16 11.89
N GLN A 340 1.41 -6.32 11.57
CA GLN A 340 2.33 -5.24 11.23
C GLN A 340 1.94 -4.57 9.92
N GLN A 341 1.49 -5.37 8.95
CA GLN A 341 0.89 -4.86 7.73
C GLN A 341 -0.63 -4.96 7.89
N SER A 342 -1.24 -3.88 8.35
CA SER A 342 -2.70 -3.78 8.40
C SER A 342 -3.30 -3.91 7.02
N SER A 343 -4.52 -4.43 6.92
CA SER A 343 -5.22 -4.66 5.65
C SER A 343 -6.62 -4.08 5.63
N PRO A 344 -6.80 -2.76 5.85
CA PRO A 344 -8.12 -2.15 5.83
C PRO A 344 -8.78 -2.34 4.46
N GLY A 345 -9.97 -2.93 4.43
CA GLY A 345 -10.69 -3.31 3.21
C GLY A 345 -10.27 -4.65 2.60
N GLY A 346 -9.27 -5.32 3.19
CA GLY A 346 -8.64 -6.55 2.71
C GLY A 346 -8.68 -7.66 3.75
N ALA A 347 -7.89 -8.72 3.54
CA ALA A 347 -7.79 -9.84 4.48
C ALA A 347 -6.50 -9.80 5.29
N ASN A 348 -6.62 -9.92 6.62
CA ASN A 348 -5.52 -9.77 7.61
C ASN A 348 -4.35 -10.77 7.51
N GLY A 349 -4.46 -11.84 6.72
CA GLY A 349 -3.44 -12.90 6.69
C GLY A 349 -3.34 -13.66 8.03
N THR A 350 -2.13 -13.90 8.53
CA THR A 350 -1.85 -14.60 9.81
C THR A 350 -1.17 -13.68 10.82
N ASP A 351 -1.30 -13.99 12.11
CA ASP A 351 -0.57 -13.32 13.19
C ASP A 351 0.93 -13.14 12.85
N GLN A 352 1.39 -11.90 12.84
CA GLN A 352 2.78 -11.51 12.61
C GLN A 352 3.55 -11.35 13.93
N GLY A 353 2.86 -11.55 15.06
CA GLY A 353 3.40 -11.50 16.41
C GLY A 353 3.61 -10.07 16.93
N LEU A 354 3.95 -9.97 18.22
CA LEU A 354 4.28 -8.70 18.85
C LEU A 354 5.48 -8.04 18.16
N PRO A 355 5.53 -6.70 18.08
CA PRO A 355 6.74 -6.01 17.70
C PRO A 355 7.87 -6.33 18.69
N SER A 356 9.07 -6.54 18.14
CA SER A 356 10.29 -6.60 18.94
C SER A 356 10.48 -5.27 19.68
N GLY A 357 11.03 -5.30 20.91
CA GLY A 357 11.05 -4.15 21.80
C GLY A 357 11.79 -2.91 21.24
N PRO A 358 11.50 -1.70 21.75
CA PRO A 358 12.08 -0.47 21.22
C PRO A 358 13.61 -0.44 21.37
N VAL A 359 14.25 0.44 20.60
CA VAL A 359 15.68 0.74 20.67
C VAL A 359 15.89 2.07 21.39
N THR A 360 16.66 2.02 22.47
CA THR A 360 17.09 3.19 23.23
C THR A 360 18.46 3.67 22.79
N PHE A 361 18.66 4.99 22.85
CA PHE A 361 19.91 5.66 22.46
C PHE A 361 20.58 6.22 23.71
N SER A 362 21.88 5.96 23.88
CA SER A 362 22.63 6.46 25.04
C SER A 362 22.84 7.98 25.04
N VAL A 363 22.63 8.63 23.89
CA VAL A 363 22.75 10.07 23.71
C VAL A 363 21.50 10.57 22.99
N GLN A 364 20.77 11.49 23.61
CA GLN A 364 19.64 12.18 22.98
C GLN A 364 20.10 13.02 21.79
N GLY A 365 19.24 13.20 20.80
CA GLY A 365 19.54 14.01 19.63
C GLY A 365 19.86 15.46 19.99
N ARG A 366 20.90 16.00 19.36
CA ARG A 366 21.57 17.26 19.73
C ARG A 366 22.47 17.78 18.63
N GLY A 367 22.92 19.03 18.75
CA GLY A 367 24.12 19.47 18.05
C GLY A 367 25.40 19.00 18.75
N PHE A 368 26.48 18.83 17.98
CA PHE A 368 27.77 18.40 18.51
C PHE A 368 28.96 18.94 17.73
N VAL A 369 30.14 18.96 18.35
CA VAL A 369 31.42 19.27 17.70
C VAL A 369 32.33 18.06 17.81
N GLY A 370 33.09 17.77 16.73
CA GLY A 370 34.02 16.66 16.71
C GLY A 370 33.29 15.32 16.52
N SER A 371 33.21 14.51 17.57
CA SER A 371 32.61 13.17 17.48
C SER A 371 31.75 12.81 18.69
N LEU A 372 30.64 12.12 18.46
CA LEU A 372 29.82 11.49 19.49
C LEU A 372 29.97 9.97 19.45
N SER A 373 30.00 9.33 20.62
CA SER A 373 29.86 7.87 20.75
C SER A 373 28.44 7.55 21.22
N VAL A 374 27.67 6.88 20.35
CA VAL A 374 26.26 6.55 20.60
C VAL A 374 26.12 5.04 20.73
N ALA A 375 25.74 4.59 21.92
CA ALA A 375 25.37 3.20 22.16
C ALA A 375 23.87 3.02 21.96
N LEU A 376 23.49 1.92 21.31
CA LEU A 376 22.11 1.47 21.16
C LEU A 376 21.86 0.29 22.10
N ALA A 377 20.66 0.21 22.66
CA ALA A 377 20.25 -0.90 23.50
C ALA A 377 18.76 -1.22 23.32
N THR A 378 18.40 -2.49 23.50
CA THR A 378 17.01 -2.95 23.57
C THR A 378 16.90 -3.89 24.76
N GLU A 379 15.71 -4.01 25.35
CA GLU A 379 15.52 -4.77 26.60
C GLU A 379 15.79 -6.26 26.42
N SER A 380 15.45 -6.81 25.25
CA SER A 380 15.64 -8.22 24.97
C SER A 380 17.09 -8.52 24.54
N PRO A 381 17.84 -9.35 25.30
CA PRO A 381 19.18 -9.77 24.88
C PRO A 381 19.16 -10.74 23.68
N ALA A 382 17.99 -11.26 23.31
CA ALA A 382 17.82 -12.12 22.13
C ALA A 382 17.57 -11.33 20.83
N ALA A 383 17.26 -10.03 20.94
CA ALA A 383 17.00 -9.18 19.80
C ALA A 383 18.30 -8.63 19.18
N GLN A 384 18.33 -8.56 17.86
CA GLN A 384 19.37 -7.87 17.09
C GLN A 384 18.92 -6.44 16.78
N ILE A 385 19.78 -5.45 16.98
CA ILE A 385 19.51 -4.07 16.58
C ILE A 385 20.08 -3.85 15.17
N ARG A 386 19.25 -3.39 14.24
CA ARG A 386 19.66 -2.96 12.89
C ARG A 386 19.50 -1.45 12.78
N TYR A 387 20.41 -0.80 12.05
CA TYR A 387 20.41 0.65 11.92
C TYR A 387 20.76 1.13 10.51
N THR A 388 20.37 2.38 10.25
CA THR A 388 20.72 3.15 9.05
C THR A 388 21.14 4.56 9.45
N THR A 389 21.94 5.21 8.61
CA THR A 389 22.43 6.59 8.83
C THR A 389 22.08 7.54 7.70
N ASN A 390 21.35 7.03 6.70
CA ASN A 390 20.96 7.74 5.48
C ASN A 390 19.47 8.12 5.49
N GLY A 391 18.75 7.83 6.58
CA GLY A 391 17.33 8.14 6.73
C GLY A 391 16.37 7.06 6.25
N ASP A 392 16.86 5.93 5.73
CA ASP A 392 16.03 4.78 5.34
C ASP A 392 15.49 4.01 6.56
N VAL A 393 14.34 3.37 6.43
CA VAL A 393 13.81 2.48 7.47
C VAL A 393 14.74 1.27 7.62
N PRO A 394 15.25 0.95 8.83
CA PRO A 394 16.11 -0.21 9.01
C PRO A 394 15.36 -1.53 8.74
N SER A 395 15.95 -2.37 7.88
CA SER A 395 15.46 -3.71 7.55
C SER A 395 16.37 -4.79 8.16
N ALA A 396 15.98 -6.06 8.02
CA ALA A 396 16.81 -7.17 8.48
C ALA A 396 18.18 -7.26 7.75
N SER A 397 18.29 -6.66 6.56
CA SER A 397 19.54 -6.58 5.79
C SER A 397 20.37 -5.33 6.08
N SER A 398 19.84 -4.37 6.84
CA SER A 398 20.59 -3.19 7.27
C SER A 398 21.76 -3.55 8.21
N SER A 399 22.63 -2.57 8.48
CA SER A 399 23.80 -2.75 9.32
C SER A 399 23.45 -3.27 10.71
N LEU A 400 24.14 -4.33 11.14
CA LEU A 400 24.00 -4.90 12.48
C LEU A 400 24.79 -4.07 13.49
N TYR A 401 24.13 -3.62 14.56
CA TYR A 401 24.79 -2.93 15.66
C TYR A 401 25.51 -3.94 16.56
N ASN A 402 26.84 -3.79 16.69
CA ASN A 402 27.69 -4.67 17.52
C ASN A 402 28.55 -3.90 18.54
N SER A 403 28.65 -2.58 18.39
CA SER A 403 29.44 -1.69 19.26
C SER A 403 28.97 -0.25 19.12
N PRO A 404 29.23 0.63 20.10
CA PRO A 404 28.87 2.05 20.01
C PRO A 404 29.31 2.69 18.69
N LEU A 405 28.41 3.47 18.08
CA LEU A 405 28.63 4.14 16.80
C LEU A 405 29.37 5.46 17.02
N SER A 406 30.37 5.72 16.17
CA SER A 406 31.10 6.99 16.15
C SER A 406 30.48 7.93 15.12
N ILE A 407 29.74 8.93 15.59
CA ILE A 407 29.11 9.93 14.74
C ILE A 407 30.06 11.12 14.60
N THR A 408 30.56 11.37 13.39
CA THR A 408 31.57 12.40 13.10
C THR A 408 31.07 13.51 12.17
N SER A 409 29.84 13.40 11.70
CA SER A 409 29.17 14.39 10.84
C SER A 409 27.67 14.36 11.09
N SER A 410 26.93 15.38 10.62
CA SER A 410 25.46 15.40 10.71
C SER A 410 24.88 14.06 10.24
N THR A 411 24.15 13.37 11.11
CA THR A 411 23.63 12.01 10.87
C THR A 411 22.22 11.87 11.41
N LEU A 412 21.31 11.33 10.59
CA LEU A 412 20.03 10.82 11.03
C LEU A 412 20.18 9.33 11.32
N LEU A 413 20.33 8.97 12.60
CA LEU A 413 20.49 7.59 13.01
C LEU A 413 19.12 7.00 13.28
N ARG A 414 18.74 5.99 12.50
CA ARG A 414 17.51 5.24 12.67
C ARG A 414 17.85 3.81 13.07
N ALA A 415 17.13 3.25 14.02
CA ALA A 415 17.36 1.90 14.49
C ALA A 415 16.03 1.20 14.82
N ARG A 416 16.00 -0.12 14.65
CA ARG A 416 14.94 -0.95 15.20
C ARG A 416 15.45 -2.35 15.52
N SER A 417 14.75 -3.04 16.41
CA SER A 417 15.12 -4.37 16.85
C SER A 417 14.44 -5.47 16.01
N PHE A 418 15.09 -6.61 15.90
CA PHE A 418 14.62 -7.80 15.21
C PHE A 418 14.88 -9.02 16.08
N GLN A 419 13.83 -9.77 16.39
CA GLN A 419 13.93 -10.99 17.16
C GLN A 419 13.16 -12.11 16.45
N THR A 420 13.76 -13.30 16.41
CA THR A 420 13.10 -14.48 15.81
C THR A 420 11.76 -14.74 16.50
N GLY A 421 10.71 -14.91 15.69
CA GLY A 421 9.35 -15.16 16.17
C GLY A 421 8.56 -13.92 16.59
N LEU A 422 9.13 -12.72 16.43
CA LEU A 422 8.45 -11.45 16.63
C LEU A 422 8.44 -10.66 15.31
N ALA A 423 7.46 -9.78 15.16
CA ALA A 423 7.52 -8.75 14.14
C ALA A 423 8.70 -7.82 14.42
N PRO A 424 9.30 -7.20 13.40
CA PRO A 424 10.28 -6.15 13.61
C PRO A 424 9.74 -5.02 14.49
N GLY A 425 10.58 -4.46 15.36
CA GLY A 425 10.20 -3.38 16.26
C GLY A 425 9.88 -2.06 15.55
N THR A 426 9.36 -1.10 16.32
CA THR A 426 9.16 0.28 15.89
C THR A 426 10.49 0.92 15.46
N VAL A 427 10.43 1.93 14.59
CA VAL A 427 11.63 2.66 14.18
C VAL A 427 11.88 3.80 15.17
N ASP A 428 12.98 3.71 15.89
CA ASP A 428 13.47 4.79 16.74
C ASP A 428 14.52 5.63 15.99
N GLU A 429 14.42 6.96 16.09
CA GLU A 429 15.21 7.91 15.30
C GLU A 429 15.81 9.02 16.16
N MET A 430 17.08 9.38 15.91
CA MET A 430 17.77 10.52 16.51
C MET A 430 18.56 11.31 15.47
N GLY A 431 18.36 12.62 15.45
CA GLY A 431 19.16 13.55 14.65
C GLY A 431 20.37 14.05 15.44
N TYR A 432 21.57 13.84 14.91
CA TYR A 432 22.80 14.45 15.42
C TYR A 432 23.30 15.47 14.42
N ILE A 433 23.42 16.74 14.84
CA ILE A 433 23.75 17.86 13.95
C ILE A 433 25.19 18.29 14.21
N GLU A 434 26.06 18.18 13.22
CA GLU A 434 27.43 18.67 13.34
C GLU A 434 27.42 20.21 13.35
N LEU A 435 27.99 20.79 14.40
CA LEU A 435 28.15 22.21 14.57
C LEU A 435 29.57 22.62 14.17
N ASN A 436 29.68 23.74 13.47
CA ASN A 436 30.96 24.43 13.39
C ASN A 436 31.39 24.91 14.79
N ASN A 437 32.70 24.98 15.06
CA ASN A 437 33.23 25.50 16.32
C ASN A 437 32.62 26.85 16.73
N ASP A 438 32.39 27.74 15.78
CA ASP A 438 31.79 29.05 16.06
C ASP A 438 30.32 28.94 16.53
N ALA A 439 29.60 27.93 16.03
CA ALA A 439 28.21 27.67 16.40
C ALA A 439 28.07 26.93 17.75
N GLN A 440 29.15 26.33 18.28
CA GLN A 440 29.13 25.68 19.59
C GLN A 440 28.78 26.67 20.71
N SER A 441 29.28 27.90 20.60
CA SER A 441 29.03 28.98 21.57
C SER A 441 27.69 29.71 21.35
N PHE A 442 26.88 29.25 20.39
CA PHE A 442 25.61 29.87 20.08
C PHE A 442 24.69 29.89 21.32
N SER A 443 24.06 31.04 21.54
CA SER A 443 23.05 31.19 22.57
C SER A 443 21.97 32.17 22.15
N SER A 444 20.70 31.84 22.42
CA SER A 444 19.52 32.66 22.14
C SER A 444 18.58 32.69 23.35
N ASP A 445 17.77 33.72 23.51
CA ASP A 445 16.64 33.76 24.48
C ASP A 445 15.32 33.33 23.84
N ILE A 446 15.30 33.12 22.53
CA ILE A 446 14.16 32.56 21.80
C ILE A 446 14.45 31.13 21.34
N PRO A 447 13.41 30.31 21.12
CA PRO A 447 13.57 29.01 20.50
C PRO A 447 14.24 29.10 19.12
N VAL A 448 14.95 28.04 18.76
CA VAL A 448 15.65 27.93 17.48
C VAL A 448 15.24 26.61 16.83
N VAL A 449 14.87 26.68 15.56
CA VAL A 449 14.62 25.50 14.74
C VAL A 449 15.78 25.34 13.77
N VAL A 450 16.48 24.20 13.87
CA VAL A 450 17.48 23.80 12.89
C VAL A 450 16.82 22.89 11.86
N MET A 451 16.97 23.25 10.59
CA MET A 451 16.54 22.45 9.45
C MET A 451 17.77 21.77 8.84
N GLU A 452 17.93 20.48 9.08
CA GLU A 452 19.04 19.68 8.55
C GLU A 452 18.50 18.76 7.44
N ARG A 453 19.25 18.61 6.35
CA ARG A 453 18.89 17.74 5.22
C ARG A 453 19.70 16.46 5.18
N PHE A 454 20.78 16.38 5.97
CA PHE A 454 21.74 15.29 5.95
C PHE A 454 22.24 15.04 4.52
N SER A 455 22.27 13.79 4.03
CA SER A 455 22.69 13.43 2.67
C SER A 455 21.71 13.82 1.56
N GLY A 456 20.62 14.53 1.86
CA GLY A 456 19.52 14.78 0.94
C GLY A 456 18.57 13.58 0.92
N GLY A 457 17.50 13.67 1.72
CA GLY A 457 16.48 12.63 1.79
C GLY A 457 15.48 12.65 0.62
N PRO A 458 14.45 11.79 0.66
CA PRO A 458 13.46 11.65 -0.42
C PRO A 458 12.73 12.97 -0.72
N SER A 459 12.22 13.10 -1.94
CA SER A 459 11.29 14.18 -2.30
C SER A 459 9.87 13.64 -2.29
N ALA A 460 8.94 14.35 -1.64
CA ALA A 460 7.53 14.01 -1.66
C ALA A 460 6.89 14.47 -2.98
N SER A 461 5.81 13.78 -3.39
CA SER A 461 5.03 14.07 -4.60
C SER A 461 4.47 15.50 -4.64
N ASN A 462 4.30 16.14 -3.48
CA ASN A 462 3.84 17.54 -3.35
C ASN A 462 4.93 18.60 -3.63
N GLY A 463 6.09 18.16 -4.11
CA GLY A 463 7.24 18.98 -4.48
C GLY A 463 8.06 19.50 -3.28
N LYS A 464 7.85 18.97 -2.07
CA LYS A 464 8.70 19.25 -0.91
C LYS A 464 9.83 18.23 -0.83
N SER A 465 11.01 18.70 -0.44
CA SER A 465 12.15 17.84 -0.13
C SER A 465 12.17 17.52 1.35
N PHE A 466 12.68 16.33 1.69
CA PHE A 466 12.93 15.96 3.07
C PHE A 466 13.86 16.95 3.79
N THR A 467 13.54 17.19 5.06
CA THR A 467 14.38 17.81 6.07
C THR A 467 14.01 17.24 7.44
N PHE A 468 14.98 17.19 8.33
CA PHE A 468 14.76 16.98 9.74
C PHE A 468 14.74 18.33 10.46
N PHE A 469 13.71 18.51 11.29
CA PHE A 469 13.56 19.67 12.16
C PHE A 469 14.00 19.29 13.57
N ALA A 470 14.98 20.02 14.09
CA ALA A 470 15.36 19.98 15.51
C ALA A 470 14.94 21.30 16.17
N PHE A 471 14.00 21.22 17.11
CA PHE A 471 13.48 22.34 17.88
C PHE A 471 14.25 22.44 19.20
N PHE A 472 15.01 23.52 19.35
CA PHE A 472 15.71 23.84 20.59
C PHE A 472 14.94 24.94 21.31
N GLU A 473 14.54 24.69 22.55
CA GLU A 473 13.85 25.66 23.38
C GLU A 473 14.76 26.19 24.50
N PRO A 474 14.46 27.38 25.05
CA PRO A 474 15.21 27.89 26.19
C PRO A 474 15.17 26.93 27.37
N ASP A 475 16.34 26.57 27.90
CA ASP A 475 16.42 25.75 29.11
C ASP A 475 15.72 26.46 30.28
N GLN A 476 14.89 25.72 31.03
CA GLN A 476 14.02 26.32 32.06
C GLN A 476 14.80 27.08 33.13
N ARG A 477 16.05 26.68 33.42
CA ARG A 477 16.88 27.28 34.45
C ARG A 477 17.66 28.49 33.94
N THR A 478 18.28 28.37 32.78
CA THR A 478 19.16 29.39 32.21
C THR A 478 18.41 30.41 31.35
N GLN A 479 17.19 30.07 30.91
CA GLN A 479 16.38 30.86 29.96
C GLN A 479 17.12 31.11 28.65
N ARG A 480 18.02 30.19 28.26
CA ARG A 480 18.80 30.27 27.03
C ARG A 480 18.67 28.99 26.22
N THR A 481 18.50 29.15 24.93
CA THR A 481 18.60 28.11 23.91
C THR A 481 20.07 27.95 23.54
N THR A 482 20.60 26.72 23.59
CA THR A 482 21.90 26.36 23.01
C THR A 482 21.69 25.24 21.99
N LEU A 483 22.64 25.09 21.06
CA LEU A 483 22.55 24.04 20.03
C LEU A 483 23.34 22.79 20.40
N ASP A 484 24.26 22.89 21.36
CA ASP A 484 25.07 21.77 21.81
C ASP A 484 24.34 20.88 22.83
N GLY A 485 23.20 21.29 23.38
CA GLY A 485 22.34 20.47 24.24
C GLY A 485 21.34 19.60 23.46
N PRO A 486 20.59 18.73 24.14
CA PRO A 486 19.47 18.02 23.51
C PRO A 486 18.41 18.99 22.98
N TYR A 487 17.85 18.70 21.81
CA TYR A 487 16.64 19.41 21.33
C TYR A 487 15.40 18.92 22.11
N THR A 488 14.34 19.74 22.18
CA THR A 488 13.07 19.36 22.83
C THR A 488 12.19 18.51 21.92
N LEU A 489 12.25 18.74 20.60
CA LEU A 489 11.54 17.94 19.61
C LEU A 489 12.40 17.75 18.37
N GLY A 490 12.51 16.50 17.91
CA GLY A 490 13.11 16.13 16.64
C GLY A 490 12.03 15.49 15.76
N THR A 491 11.89 15.94 14.52
CA THR A 491 10.90 15.34 13.60
C THR A 491 11.36 15.40 12.16
N ARG A 492 10.98 14.36 11.42
CA ARG A 492 10.98 14.35 9.96
C ARG A 492 10.01 15.40 9.44
N GLY A 493 10.26 15.89 8.23
CA GLY A 493 9.33 16.80 7.58
C GLY A 493 9.74 17.23 6.18
N GLY A 494 8.85 17.99 5.58
CA GLY A 494 8.98 18.51 4.22
C GLY A 494 9.24 19.99 4.22
N TRP A 495 10.09 20.44 3.31
CA TRP A 495 10.23 21.85 3.02
C TRP A 495 10.24 22.15 1.52
N LYS A 496 9.74 23.33 1.15
CA LYS A 496 9.98 23.93 -0.17
C LYS A 496 10.04 25.44 -0.09
N ILE A 497 10.70 26.05 -1.07
CA ILE A 497 10.58 27.49 -1.31
C ILE A 497 9.18 27.75 -1.88
N ARG A 498 8.47 28.73 -1.32
CA ARG A 498 7.12 29.11 -1.70
C ARG A 498 7.13 30.44 -2.47
N GLY A 499 6.20 30.56 -3.41
CA GLY A 499 5.88 31.80 -4.12
C GLY A 499 6.70 31.97 -5.40
N SER A 500 6.05 31.77 -6.56
CA SER A 500 6.67 31.86 -7.88
C SER A 500 7.41 33.19 -8.09
N SER A 501 6.77 34.31 -7.78
CA SER A 501 7.34 35.66 -7.94
C SER A 501 8.37 36.06 -6.87
N SER A 502 8.34 35.44 -5.68
CA SER A 502 9.25 35.73 -4.57
C SER A 502 10.44 34.78 -4.48
N THR A 503 10.46 33.72 -5.29
CA THR A 503 11.56 32.73 -5.32
C THR A 503 12.93 33.36 -5.56
N GLY A 504 13.02 34.46 -6.31
CA GLY A 504 14.25 35.20 -6.58
C GLY A 504 14.74 36.09 -5.46
N PHE A 505 13.95 36.32 -4.39
CA PHE A 505 14.34 37.26 -3.33
C PHE A 505 15.48 36.71 -2.46
N PRO A 506 16.32 37.58 -1.86
CA PRO A 506 17.38 37.14 -0.94
C PRO A 506 16.83 36.38 0.28
N LYS A 507 15.69 36.83 0.82
CA LYS A 507 14.96 36.13 1.88
C LYS A 507 13.92 35.21 1.25
N LYS A 508 14.08 33.90 1.44
CA LYS A 508 13.14 32.90 0.93
C LYS A 508 11.94 32.79 1.85
N ALA A 509 10.76 32.61 1.26
CA ALA A 509 9.59 32.14 1.97
C ALA A 509 9.60 30.62 1.94
N TYR A 510 9.51 29.99 3.10
CA TYR A 510 9.49 28.53 3.21
C TYR A 510 8.08 28.04 3.52
N SER A 511 7.70 26.94 2.90
CA SER A 511 6.57 26.10 3.34
C SER A 511 7.19 24.90 4.03
N ILE A 512 6.88 24.70 5.31
CA ILE A 512 7.36 23.58 6.12
C ILE A 512 6.17 22.77 6.65
N GLU A 513 6.39 21.48 6.87
CA GLU A 513 5.41 20.56 7.44
C GLU A 513 6.16 19.40 8.12
N ALA A 514 5.68 18.96 9.28
CA ALA A 514 6.19 17.74 9.90
C ALA A 514 5.59 16.53 9.19
N TRP A 515 6.37 15.46 9.09
CA TRP A 515 5.99 14.25 8.38
C TRP A 515 6.07 13.00 9.25
N ASN A 516 5.27 12.00 8.91
CA ASN A 516 5.46 10.62 9.36
C ASN A 516 6.33 9.83 8.36
N GLU A 517 6.37 8.51 8.53
CA GLU A 517 7.22 7.60 7.76
C GLU A 517 6.88 7.55 6.26
N LEU A 518 5.64 7.85 5.90
CA LEU A 518 5.19 7.92 4.50
C LEU A 518 5.38 9.30 3.87
N ASN A 519 6.11 10.21 4.55
CA ASN A 519 6.29 11.60 4.14
C ASN A 519 4.95 12.37 3.99
N ARG A 520 3.94 11.98 4.78
CA ARG A 520 2.64 12.67 4.88
C ARG A 520 2.59 13.55 6.11
N ASN A 521 1.74 14.57 6.08
CA ASN A 521 1.63 15.54 7.15
C ASN A 521 1.29 14.87 8.50
N ARG A 522 2.03 15.26 9.52
CA ARG A 522 1.85 14.81 10.90
C ARG A 522 1.64 16.01 11.81
N ASN A 523 0.65 15.94 12.69
CA ASN A 523 0.44 16.95 13.71
C ASN A 523 1.53 16.85 14.78
N ILE A 524 2.10 18.00 15.15
CA ILE A 524 3.11 18.12 16.22
C ILE A 524 2.79 19.36 17.07
N ALA A 525 3.25 19.34 18.32
CA ALA A 525 3.08 20.43 19.29
C ALA A 525 4.45 21.01 19.70
N PRO A 526 5.16 21.74 18.80
CA PRO A 526 6.45 22.33 19.13
C PRO A 526 6.27 23.60 19.96
N LEU A 527 7.29 24.00 20.73
CA LEU A 527 7.35 25.31 21.41
C LEU A 527 6.27 25.54 22.47
N GLY A 528 5.72 24.45 23.04
CA GLY A 528 4.63 24.52 24.02
C GLY A 528 3.28 24.98 23.46
N LEU A 529 3.07 24.82 22.15
CA LEU A 529 1.81 25.14 21.44
C LEU A 529 0.81 23.98 21.44
#